data_AF-A0A1F3VMB8-F1
#
_entry.id   AF-A0A1F3VMB8-F1
#
_cell.length_a   1.000
_cell.length_b   1.000
_cell.length_c   1.000
_cell.angle_alpha   90.00
_cell.angle_beta   90.00
_cell.angle_gamma   90.00
#
_symmetry.space_group_name_H-M   'P 1'
#
loop_
_entity.id
_entity.type
_entity.pdbx_description
1 polymer ?
#
loop_
_entity_poly.entity_id
_entity_poly.type
_entity_poly.pdbx_seq_one_letter_code
_entity_poly.pdbx_strand_id
1 'polypeptide(L)'
;MHGVWANQNSECVVTDNFLLIFHRMRSEIFSLLSIKHNADYKMIGIAQFDGEQKSCQAKALNYKNGELVFNNYRINEPNLGSKVTLINEGNNLSLKFLGFNIEKLTFIEKIETCKPYEMPKANADNVGECLRIWGIGTAFKRENNLYYHTINTDSHLYTFTLGELEGRNVVYCRAARAIHTEKGTVFAQNIRLMANADEFTVRMPDNNLEVVVSKLVVKEEDFRSDACTYGENGIYWSLKEVSENEIVLNGCGGEEYINPRPMINSNEKIEWFRSIIKS
;
A
#
# COMPACT_ATOMS: atom_id res chain seq x y z
N MET A 1 1.35 5.04 -17.92
CA MET A 1 0.65 6.12 -17.18
C MET A 1 0.64 5.68 -15.74
N HIS A 2 1.55 6.22 -14.95
CA HIS A 2 1.85 5.73 -13.60
C HIS A 2 1.37 6.76 -12.60
N GLY A 3 0.67 6.30 -11.57
CA GLY A 3 0.00 7.19 -10.65
C GLY A 3 -1.07 6.51 -9.80
N VAL A 4 -1.65 7.32 -8.94
CA VAL A 4 -2.82 7.00 -8.13
C VAL A 4 -4.07 7.47 -8.86
N TRP A 5 -5.09 6.62 -8.85
CA TRP A 5 -6.37 6.83 -9.51
C TRP A 5 -7.49 6.40 -8.59
N ALA A 6 -8.59 7.15 -8.55
CA ALA A 6 -9.72 6.79 -7.70
C ALA A 6 -11.07 7.24 -8.26
N ASN A 7 -12.12 6.57 -7.81
CA ASN A 7 -13.50 7.06 -7.89
C ASN A 7 -14.20 6.75 -6.56
N GLN A 8 -15.51 6.93 -6.52
CA GLN A 8 -16.31 6.69 -5.31
C GLN A 8 -16.08 5.30 -4.69
N ASN A 9 -15.95 4.26 -5.53
CA ASN A 9 -15.95 2.85 -5.11
C ASN A 9 -14.62 2.15 -5.36
N SER A 10 -13.59 2.85 -5.83
CA SER A 10 -12.33 2.21 -6.20
C SER A 10 -11.14 3.14 -6.00
N GLU A 11 -9.99 2.55 -5.74
CA GLU A 11 -8.69 3.22 -5.73
C GLU A 11 -7.65 2.26 -6.28
N CYS A 12 -6.78 2.74 -7.17
CA CYS A 12 -5.67 1.95 -7.64
C CYS A 12 -4.41 2.77 -7.80
N VAL A 13 -3.28 2.08 -7.61
CA VAL A 13 -1.96 2.58 -7.95
C VAL A 13 -1.40 1.78 -9.12
N VAL A 14 -0.96 2.49 -10.15
CA VAL A 14 -0.40 1.94 -11.39
C VAL A 14 1.06 2.36 -11.49
N THR A 15 1.95 1.40 -11.73
CA THR A 15 3.40 1.58 -11.87
C THR A 15 3.87 0.95 -13.17
N ASP A 16 5.19 0.96 -13.44
CA ASP A 16 5.74 0.33 -14.64
C ASP A 16 5.45 -1.17 -14.68
N ASN A 17 5.52 -1.85 -13.53
CA ASN A 17 5.41 -3.30 -13.44
C ASN A 17 4.24 -3.79 -12.61
N PHE A 18 3.64 -2.96 -11.75
CA PHE A 18 2.59 -3.40 -10.83
C PHE A 18 1.33 -2.54 -10.90
N LEU A 19 0.21 -3.19 -10.61
CA LEU A 19 -1.08 -2.58 -10.35
C LEU A 19 -1.60 -3.15 -9.04
N LEU A 20 -2.00 -2.28 -8.11
CA LEU A 20 -2.78 -2.66 -6.94
C LEU A 20 -4.07 -1.88 -6.96
N ILE A 21 -5.21 -2.57 -6.88
CA ILE A 21 -6.53 -1.96 -6.91
C ILE A 21 -7.41 -2.45 -5.76
N PHE A 22 -8.13 -1.52 -5.16
CA PHE A 22 -9.22 -1.74 -4.23
C PHE A 22 -10.54 -1.41 -4.92
N HIS A 23 -11.54 -2.27 -4.79
CA HIS A 23 -12.85 -2.06 -5.41
C HIS A 23 -13.97 -2.54 -4.50
N ARG A 24 -14.95 -1.67 -4.22
CA ARG A 24 -16.20 -2.04 -3.54
C ARG A 24 -17.24 -2.49 -4.54
N MET A 25 -17.83 -3.65 -4.27
CA MET A 25 -19.06 -4.11 -4.89
C MET A 25 -20.05 -4.49 -3.79
N ARG A 26 -21.13 -3.71 -3.64
CA ARG A 26 -22.11 -3.90 -2.56
C ARG A 26 -21.41 -3.91 -1.18
N SER A 27 -21.59 -4.97 -0.40
CA SER A 27 -20.96 -5.18 0.92
C SER A 27 -19.54 -5.74 0.84
N GLU A 28 -19.08 -6.11 -0.35
CA GLU A 28 -17.79 -6.74 -0.56
C GLU A 28 -16.74 -5.72 -1.01
N ILE A 29 -15.51 -5.89 -0.53
CA ILE A 29 -14.34 -5.13 -1.00
C ILE A 29 -13.26 -6.10 -1.46
N PHE A 30 -12.80 -5.87 -2.69
CA PHE A 30 -11.72 -6.61 -3.32
C PHE A 30 -10.44 -5.80 -3.28
N SER A 31 -9.33 -6.47 -3.00
CA SER A 31 -7.98 -5.96 -3.20
C SER A 31 -7.28 -6.88 -4.20
N LEU A 32 -6.78 -6.35 -5.32
CA LEU A 32 -6.17 -7.14 -6.38
C LEU A 32 -4.77 -6.62 -6.69
N LEU A 33 -3.78 -7.47 -6.55
CA LEU A 33 -2.38 -7.22 -6.92
C LEU A 33 -2.12 -7.88 -8.28
N SER A 34 -1.55 -7.13 -9.21
CA SER A 34 -1.25 -7.60 -10.56
C SER A 34 0.13 -7.16 -11.01
N ILE A 35 0.76 -7.97 -11.87
CA ILE A 35 2.05 -7.67 -12.51
C ILE A 35 1.85 -7.45 -14.01
N LYS A 36 2.60 -6.53 -14.59
CA LYS A 36 2.56 -6.27 -16.03
C LYS A 36 3.14 -7.45 -16.80
N HIS A 37 2.45 -7.81 -17.86
CA HIS A 37 2.82 -8.88 -18.78
C HIS A 37 2.38 -8.49 -20.19
N ASN A 38 3.35 -8.05 -21.01
CA ASN A 38 3.13 -7.39 -22.31
C ASN A 38 2.35 -6.07 -22.16
N ALA A 39 1.24 -5.90 -22.90
CA ALA A 39 0.42 -4.70 -22.90
C ALA A 39 -0.61 -4.66 -21.74
N ASP A 40 -0.76 -5.77 -21.00
CA ASP A 40 -1.78 -5.94 -19.98
C ASP A 40 -1.15 -6.32 -18.63
N TYR A 41 -1.97 -6.39 -17.59
CA TYR A 41 -1.56 -6.92 -16.29
C TYR A 41 -2.15 -8.31 -16.08
N LYS A 42 -1.45 -9.15 -15.34
CA LYS A 42 -1.92 -10.45 -14.86
C LYS A 42 -2.07 -10.40 -13.36
N MET A 43 -3.24 -10.81 -12.88
CA MET A 43 -3.49 -10.84 -11.45
C MET A 43 -2.63 -11.90 -10.77
N ILE A 44 -1.83 -11.46 -9.80
CA ILE A 44 -0.97 -12.31 -8.99
C ILE A 44 -1.45 -12.43 -7.55
N GLY A 45 -2.40 -11.61 -7.11
CA GLY A 45 -3.02 -11.69 -5.79
C GLY A 45 -4.43 -11.12 -5.77
N ILE A 46 -5.28 -11.71 -4.96
CA ILE A 46 -6.64 -11.27 -4.68
C ILE A 46 -6.97 -11.50 -3.21
N ALA A 47 -7.62 -10.53 -2.59
CA ALA A 47 -8.30 -10.67 -1.31
C ALA A 47 -9.72 -10.09 -1.45
N GLN A 48 -10.72 -10.87 -1.05
CA GLN A 48 -12.12 -10.52 -1.04
C GLN A 48 -12.59 -10.52 0.41
N PHE A 49 -13.17 -9.41 0.82
CA PHE A 49 -13.70 -9.21 2.16
C PHE A 49 -15.20 -8.96 2.07
N ASP A 50 -15.99 -9.76 2.77
CA ASP A 50 -17.42 -9.54 2.96
C ASP A 50 -17.65 -9.00 4.37
N GLY A 51 -18.05 -7.71 4.45
CA GLY A 51 -18.30 -7.03 5.71
C GLY A 51 -19.55 -7.52 6.45
N GLU A 52 -20.57 -8.01 5.71
CA GLU A 52 -21.83 -8.50 6.29
C GLU A 52 -21.66 -9.91 6.85
N GLN A 53 -21.00 -10.79 6.10
CA GLN A 53 -20.74 -12.18 6.53
C GLN A 53 -19.53 -12.30 7.46
N LYS A 54 -18.76 -11.21 7.63
CA LYS A 54 -17.48 -11.19 8.34
C LYS A 54 -16.54 -12.29 7.85
N SER A 55 -16.39 -12.41 6.53
CA SER A 55 -15.57 -13.43 5.90
C SER A 55 -14.50 -12.82 5.00
N CYS A 56 -13.37 -13.51 4.89
CA CYS A 56 -12.29 -13.13 4.00
C CYS A 56 -11.83 -14.35 3.22
N GLN A 57 -11.65 -14.17 1.91
CA GLN A 57 -11.04 -15.14 1.02
C GLN A 57 -9.87 -14.48 0.30
N ALA A 58 -8.68 -15.06 0.41
CA ALA A 58 -7.51 -14.51 -0.24
C ALA A 58 -6.62 -15.60 -0.85
N LYS A 59 -5.98 -15.25 -1.96
CA LYS A 59 -5.04 -16.11 -2.67
C LYS A 59 -4.07 -15.24 -3.46
N ALA A 60 -2.83 -15.67 -3.58
CA ALA A 60 -1.93 -15.13 -4.58
C ALA A 60 -1.21 -16.28 -5.31
N LEU A 61 -0.60 -15.99 -6.45
CA LEU A 61 0.05 -16.99 -7.29
C LEU A 61 1.31 -17.52 -6.62
N ASN A 62 1.63 -18.77 -6.91
CA ASN A 62 2.97 -19.28 -6.69
C ASN A 62 3.92 -18.58 -7.66
N TYR A 63 4.98 -18.00 -7.16
CA TYR A 63 6.17 -17.62 -7.87
C TYR A 63 7.27 -18.45 -7.03
N LYS A 64 8.18 -19.29 -7.59
CA LYS A 64 9.56 -19.78 -7.13
C LYS A 64 10.82 -19.42 -8.04
N ASN A 65 11.73 -18.47 -7.62
CA ASN A 65 12.83 -17.68 -8.30
C ASN A 65 12.62 -16.16 -8.68
N GLY A 66 12.19 -15.17 -7.87
CA GLY A 66 12.15 -14.94 -6.42
C GLY A 66 10.81 -14.30 -5.96
N GLU A 67 10.02 -14.99 -5.13
CA GLU A 67 8.81 -15.57 -5.72
C GLU A 67 7.76 -15.99 -4.59
N LEU A 68 6.43 -15.77 -4.76
CA LEU A 68 5.23 -15.97 -3.87
C LEU A 68 4.77 -17.45 -3.64
N VAL A 69 4.17 -17.91 -2.52
CA VAL A 69 3.41 -19.22 -2.45
C VAL A 69 2.35 -19.21 -1.33
N PHE A 70 1.18 -19.86 -1.51
CA PHE A 70 0.03 -19.88 -0.56
C PHE A 70 -0.57 -21.28 -0.33
N ASN A 71 -1.03 -21.59 0.89
CA ASN A 71 -1.90 -22.75 1.18
C ASN A 71 -3.11 -22.43 2.07
N ASN A 72 -4.28 -22.91 1.60
CA ASN A 72 -5.59 -23.08 2.24
C ASN A 72 -6.35 -21.87 2.79
N TYR A 73 -6.98 -21.13 1.87
CA TYR A 73 -8.36 -20.67 2.05
C TYR A 73 -9.22 -21.28 0.94
N ARG A 74 -10.33 -21.94 1.31
CA ARG A 74 -11.22 -22.58 0.34
C ARG A 74 -11.85 -21.53 -0.57
N ILE A 75 -11.54 -21.61 -1.86
CA ILE A 75 -12.32 -21.02 -2.95
C ILE A 75 -12.49 -22.14 -3.99
N ASN A 76 -13.71 -22.33 -4.49
CA ASN A 76 -13.94 -23.03 -5.76
C ASN A 76 -13.49 -22.08 -6.90
N GLU A 77 -12.44 -22.45 -7.64
CA GLU A 77 -11.67 -21.70 -8.68
C GLU A 77 -12.51 -21.04 -9.82
N PRO A 78 -12.06 -20.02 -10.64
CA PRO A 78 -10.71 -19.77 -11.25
C PRO A 78 -10.36 -18.29 -11.61
N ASN A 79 -9.43 -17.58 -10.92
CA ASN A 79 -9.18 -16.15 -11.25
C ASN A 79 -7.72 -15.70 -11.33
N LEU A 80 -6.76 -16.38 -10.71
CA LEU A 80 -5.35 -15.93 -10.78
C LEU A 80 -4.74 -16.14 -12.16
N GLY A 81 -3.88 -15.20 -12.57
CA GLY A 81 -3.39 -15.11 -13.94
C GLY A 81 -4.38 -14.48 -14.92
N SER A 82 -5.63 -14.22 -14.47
CA SER A 82 -6.60 -13.49 -15.30
C SER A 82 -6.08 -12.12 -15.66
N LYS A 83 -6.46 -11.74 -16.87
CA LYS A 83 -6.11 -10.46 -17.49
C LYS A 83 -6.77 -9.30 -16.75
N VAL A 84 -5.99 -8.27 -16.49
CA VAL A 84 -6.46 -6.94 -16.09
C VAL A 84 -6.06 -5.96 -17.19
N THR A 85 -7.06 -5.39 -17.85
CA THR A 85 -6.85 -4.43 -18.94
C THR A 85 -7.11 -3.02 -18.44
N LEU A 86 -6.17 -2.12 -18.73
CA LEU A 86 -6.29 -0.69 -18.49
C LEU A 86 -6.68 -0.01 -19.79
N ILE A 87 -7.68 0.87 -19.72
CA ILE A 87 -8.12 1.72 -20.84
C ILE A 87 -7.91 3.15 -20.39
N ASN A 88 -6.98 3.85 -21.04
CA ASN A 88 -6.64 5.23 -20.73
C ASN A 88 -7.27 6.17 -21.74
N GLU A 89 -8.04 7.13 -21.24
CA GLU A 89 -8.70 8.19 -22.01
C GLU A 89 -8.29 9.58 -21.48
N GLY A 90 -6.99 9.79 -21.31
CA GLY A 90 -6.41 11.05 -20.85
C GLY A 90 -6.45 11.18 -19.33
N ASN A 91 -7.40 11.96 -18.81
CA ASN A 91 -7.58 12.16 -17.36
C ASN A 91 -8.48 11.11 -16.70
N ASN A 92 -8.96 10.13 -17.48
CA ASN A 92 -9.79 9.04 -17.01
C ASN A 92 -9.08 7.71 -17.26
N LEU A 93 -9.09 6.86 -16.24
CA LEU A 93 -8.68 5.47 -16.35
C LEU A 93 -9.87 4.55 -16.11
N SER A 94 -10.01 3.54 -16.96
CA SER A 94 -10.96 2.44 -16.78
C SER A 94 -10.21 1.12 -16.68
N LEU A 95 -10.70 0.18 -15.87
CA LEU A 95 -10.13 -1.14 -15.70
C LEU A 95 -11.17 -2.23 -15.95
N LYS A 96 -10.73 -3.32 -16.59
CA LYS A 96 -11.54 -4.52 -16.78
C LYS A 96 -10.81 -5.73 -16.20
N PHE A 97 -11.47 -6.45 -15.31
CA PHE A 97 -10.96 -7.70 -14.71
C PHE A 97 -12.12 -8.53 -14.16
N LEU A 98 -12.04 -9.87 -14.24
CA LEU A 98 -13.02 -10.79 -13.64
C LEU A 98 -14.50 -10.48 -13.95
N GLY A 99 -14.79 -9.95 -15.14
CA GLY A 99 -16.14 -9.51 -15.52
C GLY A 99 -16.55 -8.14 -14.94
N PHE A 100 -15.75 -7.53 -14.07
CA PHE A 100 -15.91 -6.16 -13.62
C PHE A 100 -15.43 -5.17 -14.68
N ASN A 101 -16.15 -4.05 -14.76
CA ASN A 101 -15.78 -2.90 -15.55
C ASN A 101 -15.82 -1.67 -14.63
N ILE A 102 -14.65 -1.22 -14.22
CA ILE A 102 -14.47 0.00 -13.44
C ILE A 102 -14.22 1.13 -14.44
N GLU A 103 -15.10 2.12 -14.44
CA GLU A 103 -14.99 3.24 -15.36
C GLU A 103 -14.66 4.54 -14.62
N LYS A 104 -14.02 5.46 -15.34
CA LYS A 104 -13.86 6.87 -14.93
C LYS A 104 -13.17 7.06 -13.58
N LEU A 105 -12.05 6.39 -13.36
CA LEU A 105 -11.15 6.76 -12.27
C LEU A 105 -10.50 8.10 -12.60
N THR A 106 -10.57 9.00 -11.63
CA THR A 106 -9.93 10.32 -11.66
C THR A 106 -8.46 10.17 -11.29
N PHE A 107 -7.59 10.87 -12.00
CA PHE A 107 -6.17 10.96 -11.67
C PHE A 107 -5.94 11.75 -10.37
N ILE A 108 -5.16 11.21 -9.45
CA ILE A 108 -4.91 11.79 -8.12
C ILE A 108 -3.46 12.24 -7.97
N GLU A 109 -2.50 11.37 -8.28
CA GLU A 109 -1.08 11.62 -8.09
C GLU A 109 -0.28 10.98 -9.23
N LYS A 110 0.74 11.68 -9.73
CA LYS A 110 1.69 11.14 -10.71
C LYS A 110 2.77 10.32 -10.01
N ILE A 111 3.19 9.22 -10.61
CA ILE A 111 4.40 8.49 -10.21
C ILE A 111 5.45 8.61 -11.31
N GLU A 112 6.69 8.92 -10.91
CA GLU A 112 7.85 8.91 -11.79
C GLU A 112 8.80 7.77 -11.39
N THR A 113 8.77 6.70 -12.16
CA THR A 113 9.73 5.59 -12.03
C THR A 113 11.10 6.02 -12.52
N CYS A 114 12.15 5.52 -11.87
CA CYS A 114 13.53 5.88 -12.18
C CYS A 114 14.49 4.72 -11.92
N LYS A 115 15.75 4.91 -12.34
CA LYS A 115 16.83 4.01 -11.93
C LYS A 115 17.15 4.22 -10.44
N PRO A 116 17.68 3.20 -9.74
CA PRO A 116 18.20 3.36 -8.39
C PRO A 116 19.14 4.58 -8.29
N TYR A 117 19.05 5.31 -7.19
CA TYR A 117 19.85 6.50 -6.92
C TYR A 117 20.28 6.54 -5.46
N GLU A 118 21.32 7.31 -5.17
CA GLU A 118 21.80 7.49 -3.80
C GLU A 118 20.79 8.31 -3.00
N MET A 119 20.20 7.67 -1.99
CA MET A 119 19.29 8.34 -1.05
C MET A 119 20.10 9.19 -0.06
N PRO A 120 19.64 10.39 0.30
CA PRO A 120 20.34 11.22 1.28
C PRO A 120 20.35 10.54 2.64
N LYS A 121 21.37 10.87 3.44
CA LYS A 121 21.48 10.44 4.83
C LYS A 121 20.51 11.24 5.71
N ALA A 122 19.96 10.58 6.72
CA ALA A 122 19.09 11.25 7.67
C ALA A 122 19.88 11.92 8.81
N ASN A 123 19.32 12.99 9.34
CA ASN A 123 19.68 13.68 10.56
C ASN A 123 18.41 14.34 11.12
N ALA A 124 18.51 15.03 12.26
CA ALA A 124 17.36 15.62 12.94
C ALA A 124 16.61 16.69 12.12
N ASP A 125 17.24 17.29 11.10
CA ASP A 125 16.68 18.40 10.32
C ASP A 125 16.03 17.93 9.01
N ASN A 126 16.15 16.66 8.64
CA ASN A 126 15.63 16.12 7.36
C ASN A 126 14.98 14.74 7.47
N VAL A 127 14.57 14.33 8.66
CA VAL A 127 13.81 13.10 8.93
C VAL A 127 12.56 13.03 8.06
N GLY A 128 11.80 14.12 7.98
CA GLY A 128 10.54 14.14 7.22
C GLY A 128 10.76 13.89 5.72
N GLU A 129 11.77 14.54 5.14
CA GLU A 129 12.18 14.29 3.76
C GLU A 129 12.69 12.86 3.56
N CYS A 130 13.56 12.37 4.45
CA CYS A 130 14.11 11.02 4.37
C CYS A 130 13.03 9.95 4.49
N LEU A 131 12.12 10.03 5.47
CA LEU A 131 10.98 9.11 5.62
C LEU A 131 10.16 9.01 4.32
N ARG A 132 9.92 10.16 3.69
CA ARG A 132 9.18 10.22 2.42
C ARG A 132 9.95 9.53 1.30
N ILE A 133 11.15 10.01 0.96
CA ILE A 133 11.88 9.52 -0.22
C ILE A 133 12.49 8.12 -0.03
N TRP A 134 12.83 7.72 1.20
CA TRP A 134 13.22 6.35 1.50
C TRP A 134 12.01 5.41 1.38
N GLY A 135 10.81 5.90 1.68
CA GLY A 135 9.56 5.15 1.62
C GLY A 135 9.03 4.90 0.20
N ILE A 136 9.16 5.87 -0.72
CA ILE A 136 8.58 5.77 -2.07
C ILE A 136 9.17 4.62 -2.91
N GLY A 137 8.34 4.02 -3.76
CA GLY A 137 8.72 2.88 -4.62
C GLY A 137 7.83 1.67 -4.41
N THR A 138 8.13 0.62 -5.17
CA THR A 138 7.53 -0.71 -5.01
C THR A 138 8.52 -1.62 -4.30
N ALA A 139 8.10 -2.26 -3.21
CA ALA A 139 8.91 -3.22 -2.48
C ALA A 139 8.17 -4.54 -2.28
N PHE A 140 8.95 -5.61 -2.21
CA PHE A 140 8.49 -6.93 -1.79
C PHE A 140 9.38 -7.42 -0.67
N LYS A 141 8.77 -7.75 0.46
CA LYS A 141 9.47 -8.35 1.59
C LYS A 141 8.79 -9.67 1.94
N ARG A 142 9.60 -10.68 2.20
CA ARG A 142 9.15 -11.89 2.90
C ARG A 142 9.81 -11.92 4.27
N GLU A 143 8.99 -12.03 5.30
CA GLU A 143 9.45 -12.19 6.66
C GLU A 143 8.74 -13.40 7.26
N ASN A 144 9.50 -14.46 7.53
CA ASN A 144 8.95 -15.77 7.89
C ASN A 144 7.92 -16.26 6.85
N ASN A 145 6.65 -16.38 7.27
CA ASN A 145 5.52 -16.79 6.44
C ASN A 145 4.62 -15.61 6.03
N LEU A 146 5.02 -14.36 6.30
CA LEU A 146 4.31 -13.16 5.84
C LEU A 146 4.96 -12.60 4.58
N TYR A 147 4.10 -12.25 3.63
CA TYR A 147 4.46 -11.64 2.37
C TYR A 147 3.91 -10.23 2.34
N TYR A 148 4.78 -9.25 2.12
CA TYR A 148 4.43 -7.85 2.05
C TYR A 148 4.71 -7.33 0.65
N HIS A 149 3.69 -6.84 -0.03
CA HIS A 149 3.85 -5.96 -1.17
C HIS A 149 3.46 -4.55 -0.76
N THR A 150 4.37 -3.60 -0.93
CA THR A 150 4.07 -2.18 -0.74
C THR A 150 4.32 -1.42 -2.02
N ILE A 151 3.47 -0.44 -2.27
CA ILE A 151 3.67 0.56 -3.31
C ILE A 151 3.42 1.87 -2.59
N ASN A 152 4.45 2.70 -2.44
CA ASN A 152 4.33 3.96 -1.72
C ASN A 152 4.68 5.11 -2.66
N THR A 153 3.92 6.19 -2.57
CA THR A 153 4.09 7.42 -3.34
C THR A 153 4.47 8.56 -2.40
N ASP A 154 4.55 9.80 -2.91
CA ASP A 154 4.85 10.94 -2.06
C ASP A 154 3.77 11.18 -1.00
N SER A 155 2.52 10.78 -1.28
CA SER A 155 1.36 11.08 -0.43
C SER A 155 0.51 9.86 -0.07
N HIS A 156 0.79 8.67 -0.60
CA HIS A 156 -0.03 7.48 -0.39
C HIS A 156 0.78 6.24 -0.02
N LEU A 157 0.26 5.43 0.89
CA LEU A 157 0.86 4.20 1.38
C LEU A 157 -0.04 3.00 1.08
N TYR A 158 0.37 2.13 0.16
CA TYR A 158 -0.36 0.93 -0.19
C TYR A 158 0.31 -0.32 0.37
N THR A 159 -0.50 -1.27 0.82
CA THR A 159 -0.03 -2.62 1.13
C THR A 159 -1.00 -3.69 0.68
N PHE A 160 -0.44 -4.81 0.23
CA PHE A 160 -1.09 -6.08 0.04
C PHE A 160 -0.26 -7.14 0.76
N THR A 161 -0.75 -7.59 1.91
CA THR A 161 -0.07 -8.50 2.82
C THR A 161 -0.91 -9.74 3.04
N LEU A 162 -0.27 -10.90 2.94
CA LEU A 162 -0.90 -12.21 3.15
C LEU A 162 0.12 -13.15 3.79
N GLY A 163 -0.34 -14.09 4.60
CA GLY A 163 0.50 -15.17 5.11
C GLY A 163 0.12 -15.65 6.50
N GLU A 164 1.13 -16.04 7.27
CA GLU A 164 0.97 -16.48 8.67
C GLU A 164 1.89 -15.71 9.61
N LEU A 165 1.32 -15.17 10.69
CA LEU A 165 2.02 -14.62 11.83
C LEU A 165 1.83 -15.56 13.02
N GLU A 166 2.92 -16.10 13.58
CA GLU A 166 2.85 -17.03 14.73
C GLU A 166 1.94 -18.24 14.49
N GLY A 167 1.94 -18.78 13.26
CA GLY A 167 1.08 -19.90 12.86
C GLY A 167 -0.40 -19.53 12.70
N ARG A 168 -0.74 -18.24 12.80
CA ARG A 168 -2.08 -17.71 12.58
C ARG A 168 -2.14 -16.97 11.27
N ASN A 169 -3.16 -17.29 10.52
CA ASN A 169 -3.50 -16.73 9.24
C ASN A 169 -3.75 -15.20 9.32
N VAL A 170 -3.11 -14.43 8.43
CA VAL A 170 -3.24 -12.97 8.34
C VAL A 170 -3.44 -12.53 6.89
N VAL A 171 -4.45 -11.69 6.68
CA VAL A 171 -4.66 -10.92 5.46
C VAL A 171 -4.80 -9.45 5.82
N TYR A 172 -3.95 -8.61 5.24
CA TYR A 172 -3.98 -7.17 5.46
C TYR A 172 -3.79 -6.42 4.15
N CYS A 173 -4.77 -5.61 3.76
CA CYS A 173 -4.66 -4.72 2.62
C CYS A 173 -5.08 -3.31 3.03
N ARG A 174 -4.32 -2.31 2.56
CA ARG A 174 -4.54 -0.91 2.95
C ARG A 174 -4.25 0.04 1.80
N ALA A 175 -5.08 1.07 1.69
CA ALA A 175 -4.73 2.35 1.12
C ALA A 175 -4.82 3.44 2.19
N ALA A 176 -3.83 4.31 2.26
CA ALA A 176 -3.82 5.43 3.19
C ALA A 176 -3.15 6.64 2.56
N ARG A 177 -3.62 7.83 2.90
CA ARG A 177 -2.87 9.07 2.68
C ARG A 177 -1.86 9.24 3.80
N ALA A 178 -0.69 9.79 3.52
CA ALA A 178 0.36 10.02 4.50
C ALA A 178 1.02 11.38 4.33
N ILE A 179 1.50 11.93 5.45
CA ILE A 179 2.39 13.06 5.53
C ILE A 179 3.56 12.68 6.43
N HIS A 180 4.76 13.04 6.00
CA HIS A 180 6.00 12.83 6.73
C HIS A 180 6.51 14.18 7.24
N THR A 181 6.95 14.21 8.49
CA THR A 181 7.44 15.40 9.20
C THR A 181 8.70 15.04 9.98
N GLU A 182 9.37 16.04 10.53
CA GLU A 182 10.52 15.83 11.40
C GLU A 182 10.18 15.07 12.70
N LYS A 183 8.89 15.02 13.07
CA LYS A 183 8.41 14.25 14.22
C LYS A 183 7.93 12.84 13.87
N GLY A 184 7.98 12.44 12.60
CA GLY A 184 7.55 11.13 12.15
C GLY A 184 6.49 11.18 11.07
N THR A 185 5.70 10.10 10.94
CA THR A 185 4.70 9.95 9.88
C THR A 185 3.29 9.96 10.46
N VAL A 186 2.40 10.74 9.85
CA VAL A 186 0.96 10.64 10.09
C VAL A 186 0.29 10.08 8.86
N PHE A 187 -0.61 9.11 9.03
CA PHE A 187 -1.36 8.54 7.92
C PHE A 187 -2.81 8.23 8.28
N ALA A 188 -3.69 8.39 7.30
CA ALA A 188 -5.12 8.17 7.43
C ALA A 188 -5.56 7.06 6.48
N GLN A 189 -5.98 5.93 7.05
CA GLN A 189 -6.44 4.78 6.29
C GLN A 189 -7.85 5.03 5.77
N ASN A 190 -7.96 5.37 4.49
CA ASN A 190 -9.26 5.40 3.82
C ASN A 190 -9.74 3.98 3.53
N ILE A 191 -8.84 3.05 3.17
CA ILE A 191 -9.17 1.64 2.98
C ILE A 191 -8.37 0.80 3.96
N ARG A 192 -9.06 0.02 4.79
CA ARG A 192 -8.45 -0.93 5.73
C ARG A 192 -9.21 -2.25 5.69
N LEU A 193 -8.54 -3.29 5.22
CA LEU A 193 -9.05 -4.64 5.14
C LEU A 193 -8.12 -5.54 5.95
N MET A 194 -8.62 -6.09 7.07
CA MET A 194 -7.86 -6.92 7.98
C MET A 194 -8.65 -8.17 8.33
N ALA A 195 -8.04 -9.34 8.21
CA ALA A 195 -8.58 -10.59 8.72
C ALA A 195 -7.45 -11.40 9.34
N ASN A 196 -7.53 -11.62 10.65
CA ASN A 196 -6.71 -12.56 11.39
C ASN A 196 -7.55 -13.18 12.53
N ALA A 197 -6.90 -13.92 13.43
CA ALA A 197 -7.59 -14.56 14.55
C ALA A 197 -8.20 -13.58 15.56
N ASP A 198 -7.63 -12.38 15.70
CA ASP A 198 -7.97 -11.41 16.74
C ASP A 198 -8.82 -10.25 16.20
N GLU A 199 -8.82 -10.05 14.88
CA GLU A 199 -9.38 -8.88 14.22
C GLU A 199 -9.98 -9.21 12.84
N PHE A 200 -11.19 -8.71 12.62
CA PHE A 200 -11.80 -8.62 11.30
C PHE A 200 -12.31 -7.19 11.06
N THR A 201 -11.74 -6.50 10.08
CA THR A 201 -12.11 -5.13 9.70
C THR A 201 -12.28 -5.01 8.20
N VAL A 202 -13.39 -4.40 7.79
CA VAL A 202 -13.68 -4.02 6.40
C VAL A 202 -14.10 -2.57 6.40
N ARG A 203 -13.20 -1.68 6.00
CA ARG A 203 -13.45 -0.24 5.96
C ARG A 203 -13.06 0.32 4.60
N MET A 204 -13.99 1.04 4.00
CA MET A 204 -13.81 1.99 2.92
C MET A 204 -14.93 3.03 3.07
N PRO A 205 -14.69 4.33 2.87
CA PRO A 205 -15.73 5.37 2.93
C PRO A 205 -16.69 5.27 1.75
N ASP A 206 -17.96 5.67 1.93
CA ASP A 206 -18.98 5.61 0.87
C ASP A 206 -18.56 6.36 -0.39
N ASN A 207 -17.84 7.47 -0.22
CA ASN A 207 -17.13 8.14 -1.30
C ASN A 207 -15.62 8.17 -1.06
N ASN A 208 -14.92 7.19 -1.64
CA ASN A 208 -13.47 7.10 -1.51
C ASN A 208 -12.72 8.22 -2.22
N LEU A 209 -13.26 8.73 -3.34
CA LEU A 209 -12.64 9.83 -4.05
C LEU A 209 -12.53 11.08 -3.18
N GLU A 210 -13.58 11.44 -2.43
CA GLU A 210 -13.55 12.59 -1.52
C GLU A 210 -12.48 12.45 -0.44
N VAL A 211 -12.29 11.24 0.09
CA VAL A 211 -11.29 11.01 1.14
C VAL A 211 -9.88 11.03 0.57
N VAL A 212 -9.61 10.34 -0.54
CA VAL A 212 -8.25 10.23 -1.11
C VAL A 212 -7.71 11.57 -1.62
N VAL A 213 -8.57 12.47 -2.12
CA VAL A 213 -8.14 13.82 -2.54
C VAL A 213 -8.06 14.83 -1.40
N SER A 214 -8.66 14.52 -0.26
CA SER A 214 -8.68 15.47 0.85
C SER A 214 -7.29 15.66 1.45
N LYS A 215 -6.98 16.87 1.91
CA LYS A 215 -5.71 17.16 2.57
C LYS A 215 -5.70 16.53 3.96
N LEU A 216 -4.61 15.85 4.30
CA LEU A 216 -4.37 15.38 5.66
C LEU A 216 -3.89 16.55 6.52
N VAL A 217 -4.53 16.78 7.67
CA VAL A 217 -4.17 17.85 8.61
C VAL A 217 -3.32 17.25 9.72
N VAL A 218 -2.07 17.71 9.82
CA VAL A 218 -1.13 17.30 10.87
C VAL A 218 -1.37 18.14 12.12
N LYS A 219 -1.60 17.47 13.25
CA LYS A 219 -1.55 18.08 14.58
C LYS A 219 -0.24 17.65 15.24
N GLU A 220 0.70 18.58 15.32
CA GLU A 220 2.07 18.35 15.79
C GLU A 220 2.14 17.88 17.25
N GLU A 221 1.08 18.16 18.03
CA GLU A 221 0.87 17.74 19.41
C GLU A 221 0.47 16.27 19.57
N ASP A 222 -0.01 15.60 18.51
CA ASP A 222 -0.38 14.19 18.54
C ASP A 222 0.85 13.26 18.45
N PHE A 223 2.00 13.79 18.02
CA PHE A 223 3.26 13.04 18.02
C PHE A 223 3.80 12.89 19.45
N ARG A 224 4.03 11.64 19.85
CA ARG A 224 4.53 11.25 21.17
C ARG A 224 5.83 10.49 21.05
N SER A 225 6.90 10.97 21.70
CA SER A 225 8.23 10.36 21.62
C SER A 225 8.29 8.90 22.10
N ASP A 226 7.30 8.46 22.87
CA ASP A 226 7.24 7.14 23.50
C ASP A 226 6.19 6.19 22.90
N ALA A 227 5.39 6.64 21.92
CA ALA A 227 4.25 5.86 21.46
C ALA A 227 3.77 6.22 20.05
N CYS A 228 3.06 5.28 19.44
CA CYS A 228 2.08 5.57 18.39
C CYS A 228 0.82 6.18 19.02
N THR A 229 0.26 7.20 18.36
CA THR A 229 -0.99 7.86 18.79
C THR A 229 -2.09 7.68 17.75
N TYR A 230 -3.31 7.43 18.21
CA TYR A 230 -4.52 7.50 17.39
C TYR A 230 -5.13 8.90 17.57
N GLY A 231 -4.94 9.77 16.59
CA GLY A 231 -5.55 11.08 16.55
C GLY A 231 -6.85 11.10 15.74
N GLU A 232 -7.55 12.23 15.79
CA GLU A 232 -8.78 12.46 15.02
C GLU A 232 -8.55 12.32 13.50
N ASN A 233 -7.37 12.76 13.03
CA ASN A 233 -7.04 12.85 11.61
C ASN A 233 -6.28 11.63 11.08
N GLY A 234 -5.86 10.69 11.93
CA GLY A 234 -5.05 9.56 11.50
C GLY A 234 -4.23 8.93 12.63
N ILE A 235 -3.33 8.05 12.22
CA ILE A 235 -2.40 7.35 13.10
C ILE A 235 -1.05 8.02 12.98
N TYR A 236 -0.44 8.32 14.11
CA TYR A 236 0.85 8.98 14.22
C TYR A 236 1.90 7.97 14.63
N TRP A 237 2.84 7.69 13.73
CA TRP A 237 4.07 6.97 14.01
C TRP A 237 5.15 7.98 14.31
N SER A 238 5.37 8.21 15.61
CA SER A 238 6.29 9.23 16.10
C SER A 238 7.73 8.80 15.95
N LEU A 239 8.61 9.75 15.64
CA LEU A 239 10.06 9.54 15.63
C LEU A 239 10.54 9.08 17.00
N LYS A 240 11.27 7.97 17.01
CA LYS A 240 11.96 7.44 18.18
C LYS A 240 13.45 7.72 18.13
N GLU A 241 14.08 7.38 17.00
CA GLU A 241 15.53 7.53 16.80
C GLU A 241 15.84 7.82 15.33
N VAL A 242 16.91 8.58 15.09
CA VAL A 242 17.46 8.82 13.76
C VAL A 242 18.99 8.65 13.77
N SER A 243 19.48 7.93 12.77
CA SER A 243 20.88 7.89 12.38
C SER A 243 21.00 8.12 10.87
N GLU A 244 22.23 8.24 10.35
CA GLU A 244 22.45 8.50 8.93
C GLU A 244 21.78 7.50 7.98
N ASN A 245 21.61 6.24 8.41
CA ASN A 245 21.11 5.15 7.57
C ASN A 245 19.84 4.47 8.12
N GLU A 246 19.25 4.99 9.20
CA GLU A 246 18.11 4.36 9.83
C GLU A 246 17.24 5.40 10.55
N ILE A 247 15.93 5.31 10.35
CA ILE A 247 14.93 6.06 11.12
C ILE A 247 14.01 5.06 11.80
N VAL A 248 13.90 5.16 13.12
CA VAL A 248 13.03 4.30 13.93
C VAL A 248 11.81 5.10 14.33
N LEU A 249 10.62 4.55 14.04
CA LEU A 249 9.35 5.11 14.46
C LEU A 249 8.70 4.23 15.53
N ASN A 250 7.98 4.84 16.46
CA ASN A 250 7.07 4.14 17.37
C ASN A 250 5.86 3.62 16.58
N GLY A 251 5.82 2.30 16.41
CA GLY A 251 4.68 1.58 15.86
C GLY A 251 3.56 1.41 16.87
N CYS A 252 2.40 0.96 16.40
CA CYS A 252 1.25 0.75 17.26
C CYS A 252 1.31 -0.64 17.92
N GLY A 253 0.78 -0.78 19.14
CA GLY A 253 0.88 -2.05 19.88
C GLY A 253 2.25 -2.29 20.53
N GLY A 254 3.10 -1.26 20.64
CA GLY A 254 4.44 -1.37 21.22
C GLY A 254 5.52 -1.82 20.22
N GLU A 255 5.17 -1.92 18.94
CA GLU A 255 6.12 -2.23 17.86
C GLU A 255 7.06 -1.06 17.56
N GLU A 256 8.20 -1.37 16.95
CA GLU A 256 9.11 -0.40 16.37
C GLU A 256 9.21 -0.62 14.86
N TYR A 257 9.06 0.45 14.10
CA TYR A 257 9.21 0.41 12.65
C TYR A 257 10.57 0.97 12.27
N ILE A 258 11.45 0.05 11.88
CA ILE A 258 12.79 0.33 11.40
C ILE A 258 12.70 0.67 9.91
N ASN A 259 13.10 1.89 9.56
CA ASN A 259 13.14 2.39 8.19
C ASN A 259 14.61 2.54 7.77
N PRO A 260 15.23 1.49 7.23
CA PRO A 260 16.61 1.57 6.76
C PRO A 260 16.69 2.42 5.49
N ARG A 261 17.77 3.18 5.35
CA ARG A 261 18.06 3.91 4.13
C ARG A 261 18.26 2.94 2.97
N PRO A 262 17.47 3.05 1.89
CA PRO A 262 17.64 2.19 0.73
C PRO A 262 19.00 2.42 0.07
N MET A 263 19.83 1.37 0.07
CA MET A 263 21.11 1.40 -0.64
C MET A 263 20.88 1.21 -2.14
N ILE A 264 21.68 1.88 -2.98
CA ILE A 264 21.53 1.82 -4.45
C ILE A 264 21.58 0.39 -5.03
N ASN A 265 22.28 -0.52 -4.36
CA ASN A 265 22.42 -1.93 -4.74
C ASN A 265 21.50 -2.87 -3.94
N SER A 266 20.54 -2.32 -3.17
CA SER A 266 19.57 -3.12 -2.43
C SER A 266 18.54 -3.74 -3.37
N ASN A 267 18.23 -5.02 -3.14
CA ASN A 267 17.17 -5.74 -3.84
C ASN A 267 15.79 -5.60 -3.14
N GLU A 268 15.68 -4.79 -2.09
CA GLU A 268 14.43 -4.62 -1.34
C GLU A 268 13.39 -3.80 -2.14
N LYS A 269 13.84 -2.83 -2.94
CA LYS A 269 13.00 -2.08 -3.86
C LYS A 269 13.06 -2.70 -5.25
N ILE A 270 11.91 -3.15 -5.74
CA ILE A 270 11.75 -3.68 -7.10
C ILE A 270 11.63 -2.53 -8.09
N GLU A 271 10.93 -1.46 -7.71
CA GLU A 271 10.83 -0.24 -8.52
C GLU A 271 11.18 0.98 -7.68
N TRP A 272 12.03 1.83 -8.25
CA TRP A 272 12.46 3.07 -7.64
C TRP A 272 11.63 4.21 -8.19
N PHE A 273 11.12 5.06 -7.30
CA PHE A 273 10.41 6.28 -7.69
C PHE A 273 11.25 7.50 -7.33
N ARG A 274 11.09 8.56 -8.10
CA ARG A 274 11.56 9.89 -7.75
C ARG A 274 10.38 10.70 -7.22
N SER A 275 10.62 11.46 -6.16
CA SER A 275 9.64 12.40 -5.69
C SER A 275 9.38 13.50 -6.72
N ILE A 276 8.11 13.86 -6.88
CA ILE A 276 7.67 14.99 -7.70
C ILE A 276 7.42 16.25 -6.85
N ILE A 277 7.36 16.11 -5.53
CA ILE A 277 7.26 17.22 -4.60
C ILE A 277 8.66 17.83 -4.47
N LYS A 278 8.79 19.09 -4.87
CA LYS A 278 10.02 19.86 -4.65
C LYS A 278 10.05 20.32 -3.19
N SER A 279 11.17 20.06 -2.50
CA SER A 279 11.50 20.67 -1.21
C SER A 279 11.70 22.17 -1.32
#